data_AF-A0A820RN83-F1
#
_entry.id   AF-A0A820RN83-F1
#
_cell.length_a   1.000
_cell.length_b   1.000
_cell.length_c   1.000
_cell.angle_alpha   90.00
_cell.angle_beta   90.00
_cell.angle_gamma   90.00
#
_symmetry.space_group_name_H-M   'P 1'
#
loop_
_entity.id
_entity.type
_entity.pdbx_description
1 polymer ?
#
loop_
_entity_poly.entity_id
_entity_poly.type
_entity_poly.pdbx_seq_one_letter_code
_entity_poly.pdbx_strand_id
1 'polypeptide(L)'
;MIENETISFPTTCDGFIEVNLAQYILNRSTETDETNCDHWPCSNMYTRCDGFWNCMDGSDELNCSNWSSTCAANEFKCVSAETFELICLSAIHAGDGHVDCLGGSDERVYCRRQRPAATDERYRCWNSTECITVYRMCTNLEQCPFEDDKKFFE
;
A
#
# COMPACT_ATOMS: atom_id res chain seq x y z
N MET A 1 25.91 4.24 11.95
CA MET A 1 25.30 3.02 12.50
C MET A 1 24.68 2.34 11.30
N ILE A 2 25.21 1.18 10.90
CA ILE A 2 24.67 0.45 9.74
C ILE A 2 23.41 -0.21 10.27
N GLU A 3 22.24 0.31 9.92
CA GLU A 3 21.00 -0.38 10.20
C GLU A 3 21.05 -1.69 9.40
N ASN A 4 20.83 -2.82 10.06
CA ASN A 4 20.53 -4.07 9.37
C ASN A 4 19.21 -3.84 8.63
N GLU A 5 19.28 -3.32 7.40
CA GLU A 5 18.13 -3.21 6.51
C GLU A 5 17.67 -4.64 6.25
N THR A 6 16.57 -5.01 6.89
CA THR A 6 15.98 -6.34 6.79
C THR A 6 14.99 -6.31 5.63
N ILE A 7 15.18 -7.22 4.67
CA ILE A 7 14.21 -7.41 3.59
C ILE A 7 12.96 -8.05 4.18
N SER A 8 11.81 -7.41 3.95
CA SER A 8 10.51 -7.85 4.43
C SER A 8 9.72 -8.45 3.27
N PHE A 9 9.04 -9.58 3.48
CA PHE A 9 8.24 -10.21 2.41
C PHE A 9 7.15 -9.30 1.82
N PRO A 10 6.44 -8.46 2.62
CA PRO A 10 5.47 -7.50 2.09
C PRO A 10 6.07 -6.40 1.19
N THR A 11 7.37 -6.12 1.31
CA THR A 11 8.04 -5.06 0.55
C THR A 11 9.00 -5.59 -0.50
N THR A 12 8.95 -6.89 -0.81
CA THR A 12 9.82 -7.50 -1.81
C THR A 12 9.08 -7.53 -3.15
N CYS A 13 9.69 -6.98 -4.18
CA CYS A 13 9.18 -7.03 -5.56
C CYS A 13 7.80 -6.42 -5.75
N ASP A 14 7.51 -5.37 -4.98
CA ASP A 14 6.26 -4.64 -5.03
C ASP A 14 6.32 -3.37 -5.89
N GLY A 15 7.42 -3.19 -6.62
CA GLY A 15 7.63 -2.09 -7.55
C GLY A 15 8.24 -0.84 -6.92
N PHE A 16 8.64 -0.88 -5.64
CA PHE A 16 9.30 0.21 -4.95
C PHE A 16 10.64 -0.26 -4.40
N ILE A 17 11.63 0.64 -4.40
CA ILE A 17 12.97 0.30 -3.89
C ILE A 17 13.07 0.90 -2.48
N GLU A 18 12.94 0.08 -1.45
CA GLU A 18 13.15 0.45 -0.06
C GLU A 18 14.58 0.15 0.38
N VAL A 19 15.13 -0.98 -0.06
CA VAL A 19 16.46 -1.46 0.35
C VAL A 19 17.43 -1.43 -0.82
N ASN A 20 18.53 -0.71 -0.65
CA ASN A 20 19.63 -0.70 -1.60
C ASN A 20 20.84 -1.45 -1.03
N LEU A 21 20.98 -2.72 -1.42
CA LEU A 21 22.09 -3.56 -0.98
C LEU A 21 23.41 -3.24 -1.68
N ALA A 22 23.49 -2.16 -2.46
CA ALA A 22 24.73 -1.69 -3.10
C ALA A 22 25.71 -1.13 -2.06
N GLN A 23 26.18 -2.00 -1.16
CA GLN A 23 27.49 -1.92 -0.53
C GLN A 23 28.02 -3.23 0.07
N TYR A 24 27.37 -4.39 -0.09
CA TYR A 24 28.00 -5.66 0.30
C TYR A 24 27.60 -6.83 -0.62
N ILE A 25 28.54 -7.19 -1.53
CA ILE A 25 28.99 -8.56 -1.89
C ILE A 25 29.39 -8.67 -3.39
N LEU A 26 30.71 -8.75 -3.58
CA LEU A 26 31.52 -9.43 -4.61
C LEU A 26 31.28 -9.26 -6.12
N ASN A 27 30.36 -8.46 -6.68
CA ASN A 27 30.27 -8.35 -8.15
C ASN A 27 29.80 -7.02 -8.78
N ARG A 28 29.85 -5.89 -8.07
CA ARG A 28 29.55 -4.57 -8.67
C ARG A 28 28.16 -4.46 -9.32
N SER A 29 27.23 -5.36 -8.99
CA SER A 29 25.80 -5.25 -9.31
C SER A 29 25.07 -4.52 -8.18
N THR A 30 24.12 -3.68 -8.56
CA THR A 30 23.22 -2.96 -7.64
C THR A 30 22.01 -3.85 -7.39
N GLU A 31 22.09 -4.69 -6.37
CA GLU A 31 20.95 -5.51 -5.93
C GLU A 31 20.04 -4.68 -5.01
N THR A 32 18.74 -4.89 -5.15
CA THR A 32 17.65 -4.28 -4.38
C THR A 32 16.64 -5.36 -4.01
N ASP A 33 15.68 -5.02 -3.16
CA ASP A 33 14.43 -5.76 -2.96
C ASP A 33 13.61 -5.97 -4.25
N GLU A 34 13.85 -5.16 -5.28
CA GLU A 34 13.22 -5.26 -6.61
C GLU A 34 14.04 -6.08 -7.62
N THR A 35 15.03 -6.86 -7.16
CA THR A 35 15.87 -7.67 -8.05
C THR A 35 15.44 -9.14 -8.04
N ASN A 36 15.44 -9.78 -9.21
CA ASN A 36 15.03 -11.19 -9.39
C ASN A 36 13.57 -11.51 -9.04
N CYS A 37 12.64 -10.58 -9.28
CA CYS A 37 11.21 -10.75 -8.99
C CYS A 37 10.52 -11.90 -9.70
N ASP A 38 11.11 -12.44 -10.76
CA ASP A 38 10.67 -13.69 -11.39
C ASP A 38 10.70 -14.89 -10.41
N HIS A 39 11.56 -14.83 -9.40
CA HIS A 39 11.69 -15.85 -8.35
C HIS A 39 10.90 -15.52 -7.07
N TRP A 40 10.58 -14.24 -6.86
CA TRP A 40 9.92 -13.72 -5.66
C TRP A 40 8.84 -12.71 -6.06
N PRO A 41 7.73 -13.15 -6.67
CA PRO A 41 6.66 -12.23 -7.06
C PRO A 41 6.02 -11.57 -5.82
N CYS A 42 5.48 -10.36 -6.00
CA CYS A 42 4.73 -9.66 -4.94
C CYS A 42 3.58 -10.49 -4.37
N SER A 43 2.92 -11.32 -5.20
CA SER A 43 1.95 -12.32 -4.76
C SER A 43 2.61 -13.68 -4.57
N ASN A 44 3.04 -13.96 -3.34
CA ASN A 44 3.71 -15.20 -2.96
C ASN A 44 3.02 -15.83 -1.74
N MET A 45 3.55 -16.93 -1.21
CA MET A 45 2.90 -17.66 -0.12
C MET A 45 2.79 -16.90 1.21
N TYR A 46 3.53 -15.79 1.37
CA TYR A 46 3.52 -14.96 2.57
C TYR A 46 2.62 -13.73 2.44
N THR A 47 2.43 -13.24 1.21
CA THR A 47 1.72 -12.00 0.90
C THR A 47 0.35 -12.24 0.28
N ARG A 48 0.13 -13.41 -0.34
CA ARG A 48 -1.15 -13.74 -0.95
C ARG A 48 -2.22 -13.92 0.11
N CYS A 49 -3.28 -13.13 0.03
CA CYS A 49 -4.38 -13.15 0.98
C CYS A 49 -3.83 -13.02 2.41
N ASP A 50 -3.01 -11.98 2.63
CA ASP A 50 -2.46 -11.57 3.93
C ASP A 50 -3.12 -10.28 4.47
N GLY A 51 -4.00 -9.69 3.66
CA GLY A 51 -4.97 -8.66 4.05
C GLY A 51 -4.43 -7.26 3.79
N PHE A 52 -3.23 -7.20 3.21
CA PHE A 52 -2.55 -6.01 2.79
C PHE A 52 -2.37 -6.07 1.28
N TRP A 53 -2.45 -4.92 0.61
CA TRP A 53 -2.12 -4.85 -0.81
C TRP A 53 -0.62 -4.67 -0.94
N ASN A 54 0.08 -5.79 -1.13
CA ASN A 54 1.53 -5.81 -1.28
C ASN A 54 1.90 -5.71 -2.76
N CYS A 55 1.07 -6.20 -3.68
CA CYS A 55 1.24 -5.88 -5.10
C CYS A 55 0.76 -4.45 -5.41
N MET A 56 1.36 -3.80 -6.42
CA MET A 56 0.96 -2.45 -6.87
C MET A 56 -0.53 -2.33 -7.22
N ASP A 57 -1.12 -3.41 -7.72
CA ASP A 57 -2.52 -3.51 -8.14
C ASP A 57 -3.40 -4.24 -7.12
N GLY A 58 -2.86 -4.59 -5.95
CA GLY A 58 -3.54 -5.38 -4.92
C GLY A 58 -3.87 -6.81 -5.35
N SER A 59 -3.35 -7.31 -6.47
CA SER A 59 -3.74 -8.62 -7.02
C SER A 59 -3.44 -9.81 -6.11
N ASP A 60 -2.56 -9.65 -5.14
CA ASP A 60 -2.29 -10.60 -4.06
C ASP A 60 -3.50 -10.88 -3.17
N GLU A 61 -4.47 -9.97 -3.14
CA GLU A 61 -5.70 -10.05 -2.36
C GLU A 61 -6.92 -10.52 -3.18
N LEU A 62 -6.73 -10.92 -4.43
CA LEU A 62 -7.79 -11.46 -5.28
C LEU A 62 -7.93 -12.98 -5.18
N ASN A 63 -9.15 -13.49 -5.40
CA ASN A 63 -9.47 -14.92 -5.42
C ASN A 63 -9.05 -15.69 -4.15
N CYS A 64 -9.28 -15.08 -2.96
CA CYS A 64 -8.97 -15.66 -1.67
C CYS A 64 -10.08 -16.60 -1.15
N SER A 65 -9.82 -17.91 -1.10
CA SER A 65 -10.83 -18.91 -0.69
C SER A 65 -11.13 -18.96 0.82
N ASN A 66 -10.19 -18.51 1.67
CA ASN A 66 -10.24 -18.73 3.13
C ASN A 66 -10.73 -17.52 3.94
N TRP A 67 -10.94 -16.36 3.30
CA TRP A 67 -11.27 -15.13 4.00
C TRP A 67 -12.69 -14.68 3.74
N SER A 68 -13.56 -15.19 4.61
CA SER A 68 -14.82 -14.56 5.01
C SER A 68 -15.49 -13.77 3.89
N SER A 69 -16.16 -14.54 3.02
CA SER A 69 -17.35 -14.27 2.19
C SER A 69 -18.06 -12.91 2.32
N THR A 70 -17.36 -11.77 2.26
CA THR A 70 -18.00 -10.44 2.24
C THR A 70 -17.97 -9.83 0.86
N CYS A 71 -16.92 -10.08 0.06
CA CYS A 71 -16.73 -9.55 -1.29
C CYS A 71 -16.51 -10.68 -2.29
N ALA A 72 -16.82 -10.41 -3.57
CA ALA A 72 -16.58 -11.36 -4.66
C ALA A 72 -15.08 -11.54 -4.93
N ALA A 73 -14.72 -12.57 -5.69
CA ALA A 73 -13.33 -12.95 -5.93
C ALA A 73 -12.49 -11.90 -6.70
N ASN A 74 -13.17 -10.97 -7.39
CA ASN A 74 -12.58 -9.85 -8.14
C ASN A 74 -12.87 -8.50 -7.47
N GLU A 75 -13.11 -8.51 -6.17
CA GLU A 75 -13.41 -7.32 -5.38
C GLU A 75 -12.51 -7.25 -4.16
N PHE A 76 -12.14 -6.04 -3.80
CA PHE A 76 -11.33 -5.72 -2.64
C PHE A 76 -12.19 -5.15 -1.52
N LYS A 77 -11.85 -5.49 -0.28
CA LYS A 77 -12.44 -4.82 0.89
C LYS A 77 -11.79 -3.45 1.03
N CYS A 78 -12.60 -2.40 1.06
CA CYS A 78 -12.13 -1.08 1.41
C CYS A 78 -13.22 -0.29 2.12
N VAL A 79 -12.85 0.80 2.78
CA VAL A 79 -13.82 1.74 3.34
C VAL A 79 -14.11 2.77 2.26
N SER A 80 -15.37 3.02 1.92
CA SER A 80 -15.74 4.04 0.94
C SER A 80 -15.21 5.40 1.37
N ALA A 81 -14.60 6.13 0.45
CA ALA A 81 -14.22 7.51 0.67
C ALA A 81 -15.49 8.35 0.99
N GLU A 82 -16.56 8.18 0.23
CA GLU A 82 -17.77 9.01 0.34
C GLU A 82 -18.63 8.70 1.56
N THR A 83 -18.91 7.41 1.81
CA THR A 83 -19.88 7.00 2.85
C THR A 83 -19.23 6.58 4.17
N PHE A 84 -17.91 6.34 4.19
CA PHE A 84 -17.17 5.79 5.33
C PHE A 84 -17.66 4.40 5.77
N GLU A 85 -18.36 3.67 4.90
CA GLU A 85 -18.82 2.30 5.14
C GLU A 85 -17.88 1.29 4.49
N LEU A 86 -17.83 0.06 5.03
CA LEU A 86 -17.10 -1.03 4.39
C LEU A 86 -17.80 -1.46 3.10
N ILE A 87 -17.09 -1.35 1.98
CA ILE A 87 -17.56 -1.71 0.64
C ILE A 87 -16.66 -2.78 0.01
N CYS A 88 -17.19 -3.41 -1.05
CA CYS A 88 -16.44 -4.28 -1.94
C CYS A 88 -16.14 -3.51 -3.23
N LEU A 89 -14.93 -2.98 -3.34
CA LEU A 89 -14.48 -2.24 -4.52
C LEU A 89 -14.12 -3.22 -5.63
N SER A 90 -14.60 -2.99 -6.86
CA SER A 90 -14.20 -3.81 -7.99
C SER A 90 -12.70 -3.64 -8.30
N ALA A 91 -12.03 -4.73 -8.67
CA ALA A 91 -10.60 -4.68 -8.99
C ALA A 91 -10.23 -3.72 -10.12
N ILE A 92 -11.19 -3.32 -10.97
CA ILE A 92 -10.96 -2.36 -12.04
C ILE A 92 -10.78 -0.91 -11.55
N HIS A 93 -11.21 -0.61 -10.32
CA HIS A 93 -11.05 0.71 -9.70
C HIS A 93 -9.80 0.79 -8.83
N ALA A 94 -9.03 -0.30 -8.69
CA ALA A 94 -7.74 -0.25 -8.03
C ALA A 94 -6.70 0.35 -8.98
N GLY A 95 -6.11 1.48 -8.60
CA GLY A 95 -5.10 2.17 -9.39
C GLY A 95 -5.64 2.79 -10.68
N ASP A 96 -6.92 3.14 -10.72
CA ASP A 96 -7.58 3.77 -11.86
C ASP A 96 -7.38 5.31 -11.89
N GLY A 97 -6.78 5.86 -10.84
CA GLY A 97 -6.49 7.29 -10.67
C GLY A 97 -7.59 8.06 -9.94
N HIS A 98 -8.64 7.39 -9.47
CA HIS A 98 -9.72 7.94 -8.65
C HIS A 98 -9.62 7.41 -7.22
N VAL A 99 -9.90 8.26 -6.23
CA VAL A 99 -9.94 7.83 -4.83
C VAL A 99 -11.37 7.44 -4.49
N ASP A 100 -11.67 6.15 -4.64
CA ASP A 100 -12.94 5.54 -4.26
C ASP A 100 -12.90 5.05 -2.81
N CYS A 101 -11.71 4.66 -2.33
CA CYS A 101 -11.51 4.17 -0.99
C CYS A 101 -10.84 5.20 -0.08
N LEU A 102 -11.15 5.10 1.20
CA LEU A 102 -10.68 5.98 2.23
C LEU A 102 -9.15 6.05 2.23
N GLY A 103 -8.62 7.27 2.11
CA GLY A 103 -7.19 7.52 2.08
C GLY A 103 -6.48 7.18 0.80
N GLY A 104 -7.21 6.92 -0.28
CA GLY A 104 -6.62 6.43 -1.52
C GLY A 104 -5.98 5.06 -1.31
N SER A 105 -6.59 4.20 -0.49
CA SER A 105 -6.10 2.83 -0.27
C SER A 105 -6.20 1.96 -1.53
N ASP A 106 -7.03 2.37 -2.47
CA ASP A 106 -7.15 1.88 -3.85
C ASP A 106 -6.10 2.50 -4.79
N GLU A 107 -5.54 3.65 -4.42
CA GLU A 107 -4.55 4.44 -5.18
C GLU A 107 -3.18 4.47 -4.48
N ARG A 108 -2.77 3.38 -3.82
CA ARG A 108 -1.56 3.33 -2.95
C ARG A 108 -0.29 3.83 -3.62
N VAL A 109 -0.16 3.58 -4.93
CA VAL A 109 0.99 4.00 -5.74
C VAL A 109 1.20 5.51 -5.68
N TYR A 110 0.13 6.30 -5.57
CA TYR A 110 0.20 7.75 -5.54
C TYR A 110 1.07 8.25 -4.38
N CYS A 111 0.74 7.87 -3.14
CA CYS A 111 1.49 8.33 -1.97
C CYS A 111 2.83 7.62 -1.83
N ARG A 112 2.92 6.36 -2.23
CA ARG A 112 4.17 5.60 -2.15
C ARG A 112 5.25 6.15 -3.09
N ARG A 113 4.88 6.61 -4.30
CA ARG A 113 5.82 7.28 -5.22
C ARG A 113 6.39 8.60 -4.67
N GLN A 114 5.67 9.31 -3.81
CA GLN A 114 6.20 10.54 -3.22
C GLN A 114 7.30 10.27 -2.18
N ARG A 115 7.30 9.08 -1.57
CA ARG A 115 8.28 8.64 -0.57
C ARG A 115 8.61 7.14 -0.74
N PRO A 116 9.37 6.75 -1.78
CA PRO A 116 9.61 5.34 -2.11
C PRO A 116 10.35 4.57 -1.02
N ALA A 117 11.27 5.24 -0.31
CA ALA A 117 12.06 4.61 0.75
C ALA A 117 11.33 4.53 2.11
N ALA A 118 10.04 4.92 2.16
CA ALA A 118 9.30 4.98 3.40
C ALA A 118 8.38 3.76 3.51
N THR A 119 8.55 3.01 4.59
CA THR A 119 7.75 1.81 4.90
C THR A 119 6.43 2.16 5.61
N ASP A 120 6.17 3.45 5.86
CA ASP A 120 4.95 3.90 6.52
C ASP A 120 3.79 3.95 5.53
N GLU A 121 2.66 3.35 5.91
CA GLU A 121 1.42 3.50 5.16
C GLU A 121 0.99 4.97 5.17
N ARG A 122 0.68 5.48 3.97
CA ARG A 122 0.32 6.87 3.74
C ARG A 122 -1.10 6.98 3.22
N TYR A 123 -1.81 7.93 3.80
CA TYR A 123 -3.16 8.34 3.48
C TYR A 123 -3.11 9.56 2.57
N ARG A 124 -3.80 9.51 1.42
CA ARG A 124 -4.00 10.64 0.53
C ARG A 124 -5.18 11.49 1.03
N CYS A 125 -4.93 12.78 1.24
CA CYS A 125 -5.96 13.74 1.62
C CYS A 125 -7.04 13.91 0.55
N TRP A 126 -8.28 14.10 0.97
CA TRP A 126 -9.41 14.36 0.08
C TRP A 126 -9.19 15.64 -0.75
N ASN A 127 -9.49 15.61 -2.05
CA ASN A 127 -9.32 16.75 -2.97
C ASN A 127 -7.94 17.43 -2.92
N SER A 128 -6.92 16.71 -2.47
CA SER A 128 -5.57 17.23 -2.28
C SER A 128 -4.54 16.24 -2.82
N THR A 129 -3.34 16.75 -3.08
CA THR A 129 -2.16 15.97 -3.46
C THR A 129 -1.30 15.58 -2.26
N GLU A 130 -1.65 16.06 -1.07
CA GLU A 130 -0.93 15.80 0.17
C GLU A 130 -1.12 14.37 0.65
N CYS A 131 -0.01 13.77 1.12
CA CYS A 131 0.04 12.44 1.68
C CYS A 131 0.53 12.50 3.13
N ILE A 132 -0.32 12.09 4.06
CA ILE A 132 -0.02 12.04 5.49
C ILE A 132 0.15 10.58 5.93
N THR A 133 0.74 10.35 7.10
CA THR A 133 0.86 8.99 7.64
C THR A 133 -0.46 8.56 8.29
N VAL A 134 -0.76 7.26 8.34
CA VAL A 134 -1.98 6.75 9.00
C VAL A 134 -2.12 7.27 10.44
N TYR A 135 -1.01 7.43 11.18
CA TYR A 135 -1.06 7.99 12.53
C TYR A 135 -1.55 9.44 12.59
N ARG A 136 -1.26 10.25 11.56
CA ARG A 136 -1.68 11.67 11.48
C ARG A 136 -3.19 11.81 11.20
N MET A 137 -3.79 10.80 10.58
CA MET A 137 -5.23 10.76 10.30
C MET A 137 -6.06 10.79 11.58
N CYS A 138 -5.68 10.03 12.62
CA CYS A 138 -6.47 9.93 13.86
C CYS A 138 -6.06 10.98 14.91
N THR A 139 -5.68 12.19 14.49
CA THR A 139 -5.26 13.27 15.40
C THR A 139 -6.24 14.44 15.40
N ASN A 140 -6.31 15.18 16.51
CA ASN A 140 -7.10 16.43 16.60
C ASN A 140 -6.37 17.63 15.97
N LEU A 141 -5.45 17.39 15.04
CA LEU A 141 -4.69 18.43 14.37
C LEU A 141 -5.13 18.50 12.92
N GLU A 142 -5.02 19.67 12.31
CA GLU A 142 -5.25 19.83 10.88
C GLU A 142 -4.02 19.35 10.11
N GLN A 143 -4.11 18.16 9.53
CA GLN A 143 -3.03 17.55 8.74
C GLN A 143 -3.36 17.58 7.25
N CYS A 144 -4.64 17.47 6.88
CA CYS A 144 -5.10 17.64 5.51
C CYS A 144 -5.66 19.05 5.26
N PRO A 145 -5.49 19.61 4.04
CA PRO A 145 -5.96 20.96 3.70
C PRO A 145 -7.48 21.20 3.82
N PHE A 146 -8.27 20.14 3.87
CA PHE A 146 -9.74 20.19 3.96
C PHE A 146 -10.27 19.51 5.23
N GLU A 147 -9.40 19.30 6.22
CA GLU A 147 -9.73 18.71 7.53
C GLU A 147 -10.42 17.33 7.45
N ASP A 148 -10.25 16.60 6.35
CA ASP A 148 -10.84 15.27 6.17
C ASP A 148 -10.24 14.23 7.11
N ASP A 149 -9.01 14.44 7.56
CA ASP A 149 -8.36 13.68 8.62
C ASP A 149 -9.12 13.75 9.95
N LYS A 150 -9.72 14.91 10.29
CA LYS A 150 -10.42 15.09 11.57
C LYS A 150 -11.74 14.30 11.69
N LYS A 151 -12.28 13.79 10.59
CA LYS A 151 -13.53 12.98 10.60
C LYS A 151 -13.38 11.67 11.38
N PHE A 152 -12.16 11.24 11.66
CA PHE A 152 -11.85 9.96 12.32
C PHE A 152 -11.52 10.11 13.81
N PHE A 153 -11.67 11.32 14.38
CA PHE A 153 -11.30 11.64 15.76
C PHE A 153 -12.48 11.54 16.78
N GLU A 154 -13.56 10.82 16.46
CA GLU A 154 -14.70 10.62 17.40
C GLU A 154 -14.67 9.29 18.16
#